data_AF-A0A944H1Y0-F1
#
_entry.id   AF-A0A944H1Y0-F1
#
_cell.length_a   1.000
_cell.length_b   1.000
_cell.length_c   1.000
_cell.angle_alpha   90.00
_cell.angle_beta   90.00
_cell.angle_gamma   90.00
#
_symmetry.space_group_name_H-M   'P 1'
#
loop_
_entity.id
_entity.type
_entity.pdbx_description
1 polymer ?
#
loop_
_entity_poly.entity_id
_entity_poly.type
_entity_poly.pdbx_seq_one_letter_code
_entity_poly.pdbx_strand_id
1 'polypeptide(L)'
;MKTIWHNFQEGLINTFNGLGLAWWVEIVTQNPSCTYYFGPFFSSVEATKASNGYIEDLEIEGAQGIIVNIKRCKPTVLTIAEDLGEWIDRKVKPVFSGQI
;
A
#
# COMPACT_ATOMS: atom_id res chain seq x y z
N MET A 1 -22.24 12.03 15.42
CA MET A 1 -21.24 11.33 16.28
C MET A 1 -20.24 10.48 15.51
N LYS A 2 -20.59 9.85 14.35
CA LYS A 2 -19.63 9.06 13.56
C LYS A 2 -18.40 9.85 13.09
N THR A 3 -18.59 11.11 12.68
CA THR A 3 -17.52 11.93 12.07
C THR A 3 -16.36 12.26 13.01
N ILE A 4 -16.63 12.43 14.31
CA ILE A 4 -15.58 12.76 15.30
C ILE A 4 -14.68 11.53 15.53
N TRP A 5 -15.29 10.35 15.59
CA TRP A 5 -14.57 9.09 15.77
C TRP A 5 -13.68 8.77 14.55
N HIS A 6 -14.22 8.92 13.33
CA HIS A 6 -13.45 8.74 12.11
C HIS A 6 -12.22 9.66 12.06
N ASN A 7 -12.39 10.95 12.35
CA ASN A 7 -11.27 11.90 12.34
C ASN A 7 -10.19 11.56 13.36
N PHE A 8 -10.56 10.99 14.51
CA PHE A 8 -9.62 10.55 15.53
C PHE A 8 -8.85 9.29 15.12
N GLN A 9 -9.54 8.30 14.53
CA GLN A 9 -8.90 7.09 14.01
C GLN A 9 -7.86 7.43 12.94
N GLU A 10 -8.19 8.31 11.99
CA GLU A 10 -7.25 8.79 10.97
C GLU A 10 -6.01 9.44 11.59
N GLY A 11 -6.18 10.27 12.62
CA GLY A 11 -5.07 10.89 13.34
C GLY A 11 -4.14 9.86 14.01
N LEU A 12 -4.71 8.82 14.63
CA LEU A 12 -3.94 7.74 15.25
C LEU A 12 -3.21 6.87 14.21
N ILE A 13 -3.89 6.52 13.12
CA ILE A 13 -3.30 5.73 12.03
C ILE A 13 -2.12 6.48 11.41
N ASN A 14 -2.26 7.78 11.15
CA ASN A 14 -1.17 8.61 10.63
C ASN A 14 0.02 8.69 11.59
N THR A 15 -0.26 8.80 12.89
CA THR A 15 0.80 8.80 13.92
C THR A 15 1.52 7.45 13.99
N PHE A 16 0.77 6.35 14.04
CA PHE A 16 1.35 5.01 14.04
C PHE A 16 2.12 4.71 12.76
N ASN A 17 1.64 5.15 11.60
CA ASN A 17 2.34 5.02 10.33
C ASN A 17 3.66 5.81 10.33
N GLY A 18 3.63 7.05 10.84
CA GLY A 18 4.82 7.88 11.01
C GLY A 18 5.89 7.19 11.86
N LEU A 19 5.48 6.49 12.91
CA LEU A 19 6.35 5.72 13.83
C LEU A 19 6.69 4.30 13.35
N GLY A 20 6.13 3.83 12.22
CA GLY A 20 6.31 2.46 11.72
C GLY A 20 5.64 1.37 12.55
N LEU A 21 4.62 1.75 13.33
CA LEU A 21 3.84 0.88 14.20
C LEU A 21 2.48 0.49 13.60
N ALA A 22 2.11 1.10 12.47
CA ALA A 22 0.89 0.74 11.75
C ALA A 22 0.97 -0.67 11.18
N TRP A 23 -0.19 -1.31 11.05
CA TRP A 23 -0.30 -2.62 10.42
C TRP A 23 -0.43 -2.48 8.90
N TRP A 24 0.21 -3.37 8.17
CA TRP A 24 0.21 -3.43 6.72
C TRP A 24 -0.03 -4.86 6.27
N VAL A 25 -0.73 -4.99 5.14
CA VAL A 25 -0.86 -6.24 4.38
C VAL A 25 0.21 -6.23 3.32
N GLU A 26 1.17 -7.13 3.41
CA GLU A 26 2.11 -7.44 2.34
C GLU A 26 1.54 -8.62 1.53
N ILE A 27 1.39 -8.44 0.22
CA ILE A 27 0.99 -9.50 -0.70
C ILE A 27 2.10 -9.70 -1.72
N VAL A 28 2.65 -10.90 -1.78
CA VAL A 28 3.67 -11.29 -2.76
C VAL A 28 3.04 -12.24 -3.76
N THR A 29 3.20 -11.96 -5.05
CA THR A 29 2.75 -12.79 -6.17
C THR A 29 3.96 -13.39 -6.87
N GLN A 30 3.82 -14.62 -7.38
CA GLN A 30 4.87 -15.29 -8.14
C GLN A 30 4.81 -14.98 -9.64
N ASN A 31 3.60 -14.87 -10.20
CA ASN A 31 3.40 -14.56 -11.62
C ASN A 31 2.17 -13.67 -11.79
N PRO A 32 2.32 -12.39 -12.18
CA PRO A 32 3.60 -11.67 -12.28
C PRO A 32 4.32 -11.58 -10.92
N SER A 33 5.65 -11.40 -10.92
CA SER A 33 6.44 -11.24 -9.69
C SER A 33 6.28 -9.81 -9.15
N CYS A 34 5.38 -9.66 -8.17
CA CYS A 34 5.03 -8.38 -7.57
C CYS A 34 4.93 -8.49 -6.05
N THR A 35 5.25 -7.40 -5.36
CA THR A 35 5.00 -7.23 -3.93
C THR A 35 4.19 -5.96 -3.73
N TYR A 36 3.03 -6.11 -3.10
CA TYR A 36 2.08 -5.05 -2.80
C TYR A 36 2.00 -4.82 -1.30
N TYR A 37 1.98 -3.56 -0.87
CA TYR A 37 1.74 -3.16 0.50
C TYR A 37 0.45 -2.35 0.61
N PHE A 38 -0.55 -2.88 1.30
CA PHE A 38 -1.82 -2.22 1.56
C PHE A 38 -1.96 -1.80 3.02
N GLY A 39 -2.46 -0.58 3.25
CA GLY A 39 -2.57 0.04 4.57
C GLY A 39 -2.36 1.55 4.48
N PRO A 40 -2.03 2.21 5.61
CA PRO A 40 -1.86 1.67 6.96
C PRO A 40 -3.18 1.32 7.65
N PHE A 41 -3.18 0.25 8.47
CA PHE A 41 -4.31 -0.18 9.30
C PHE A 41 -4.02 0.05 10.79
N PHE A 42 -5.09 0.24 11.56
CA PHE A 42 -4.99 0.43 13.01
C PHE A 42 -4.69 -0.90 13.73
N SER A 43 -5.24 -2.01 13.24
CA SER A 43 -5.09 -3.34 13.85
C SER A 43 -4.81 -4.44 12.84
N SER A 44 -4.19 -5.53 13.29
CA SER A 44 -3.99 -6.73 12.47
C SER A 44 -5.32 -7.34 12.02
N VAL A 45 -6.35 -7.32 12.86
CA VAL A 45 -7.68 -7.86 12.53
C VAL A 45 -8.31 -7.10 11.36
N GLU A 46 -8.20 -5.77 11.37
CA GLU A 46 -8.67 -4.92 10.27
C GLU A 46 -7.90 -5.21 8.98
N ALA A 47 -6.57 -5.30 9.06
CA ALA A 47 -5.71 -5.66 7.94
C ALA A 47 -6.06 -7.04 7.35
N THR A 48 -6.25 -8.06 8.19
CA THR A 48 -6.66 -9.41 7.76
C THR A 48 -8.05 -9.42 7.14
N LYS A 49 -8.98 -8.61 7.65
CA LYS A 49 -10.32 -8.52 7.05
C LYS A 49 -10.26 -7.87 5.67
N ALA A 50 -9.46 -6.81 5.52
CA ALA A 50 -9.27 -6.12 4.25
C ALA A 50 -8.50 -6.97 3.23
N SER A 51 -7.56 -7.81 3.68
CA SER A 51 -6.72 -8.61 2.78
C SER A 51 -7.52 -9.53 1.87
N ASN A 52 -8.68 -10.02 2.31
CA ASN A 52 -9.52 -10.89 1.50
C ASN A 52 -9.95 -10.23 0.19
N GLY A 53 -10.28 -8.93 0.20
CA GLY A 53 -10.67 -8.22 -1.02
C GLY A 53 -9.48 -8.04 -1.96
N TYR A 54 -8.30 -7.71 -1.43
CA TYR A 54 -7.09 -7.58 -2.24
C TYR A 54 -6.67 -8.90 -2.90
N ILE A 55 -6.82 -10.02 -2.20
CA ILE A 55 -6.55 -11.35 -2.75
C ILE A 55 -7.53 -11.66 -3.87
N GLU A 56 -8.83 -11.45 -3.65
CA GLU A 56 -9.88 -11.70 -4.65
C GLU A 56 -9.62 -10.88 -5.93
N ASP A 57 -9.29 -9.59 -5.80
CA ASP A 57 -8.96 -8.74 -6.93
C ASP A 57 -7.73 -9.27 -7.70
N LEU A 58 -6.65 -9.65 -6.99
CA LEU A 58 -5.43 -10.19 -7.60
C LEU A 58 -5.66 -11.55 -8.28
N GLU A 59 -6.49 -12.41 -7.70
CA GLU A 59 -6.88 -13.69 -8.31
C GLU A 59 -7.68 -13.47 -9.60
N ILE A 60 -8.60 -12.49 -9.62
CA ILE A 60 -9.37 -12.12 -10.81
C ILE A 60 -8.45 -11.55 -11.91
N GLU A 61 -7.43 -10.78 -11.53
CA GLU A 61 -6.39 -10.28 -12.45
C GLU A 61 -5.46 -11.41 -12.97
N GLY A 62 -5.58 -12.62 -12.43
CA GLY A 62 -4.81 -13.79 -12.86
C GLY A 62 -3.45 -13.93 -12.18
N ALA A 63 -3.22 -13.23 -11.07
CA ALA A 63 -2.00 -13.39 -10.29
C ALA A 63 -1.92 -14.79 -9.67
N GLN A 64 -0.73 -15.39 -9.70
CA GLN A 64 -0.48 -16.75 -9.21
C GLN A 64 0.52 -16.75 -8.07
N GLY A 65 0.44 -17.75 -7.19
CA GLY A 65 1.36 -17.92 -6.07
C GLY A 65 1.27 -16.79 -5.04
N ILE A 66 0.04 -16.36 -4.72
CA ILE A 66 -0.25 -15.28 -3.76
C ILE A 66 0.13 -15.71 -2.33
N ILE A 67 0.99 -14.93 -1.68
CA ILE A 67 1.38 -15.08 -0.28
C ILE A 67 1.02 -13.79 0.45
N VAL A 68 0.34 -13.92 1.59
CA VAL A 68 -0.15 -12.77 2.38
C VAL A 68 0.52 -12.76 3.73
N ASN A 69 1.02 -11.59 4.13
CA ASN A 69 1.69 -11.39 5.39
C ASN A 69 1.17 -10.12 6.07
N ILE A 70 0.67 -10.26 7.30
CA ILE A 70 0.16 -9.15 8.10
C ILE A 70 1.23 -8.76 9.10
N LYS A 71 1.85 -7.60 8.91
CA LYS A 71 2.97 -7.15 9.75
C LYS A 71 2.90 -5.67 10.07
N ARG A 72 3.60 -5.27 11.13
CA ARG A 72 3.91 -3.85 11.35
C ARG A 72 5.16 -3.48 10.56
N CYS A 73 5.05 -2.49 9.70
CA CYS A 73 6.17 -1.98 8.93
C CYS A 73 5.90 -0.54 8.48
N LYS A 74 6.87 0.04 7.79
CA LYS A 74 6.78 1.36 7.15
C LYS A 74 7.30 1.25 5.72
N PRO A 75 6.48 0.74 4.78
CA PRO A 75 6.92 0.58 3.40
C PRO A 75 7.19 1.96 2.79
N THR A 76 8.33 2.09 2.11
CA THR A 76 8.68 3.31 1.36
C THR A 76 8.15 3.27 -0.08
N VAL A 77 7.88 2.06 -0.58
CA VAL A 77 7.31 1.80 -1.91
C VAL A 77 6.15 0.83 -1.71
N LEU A 78 4.99 1.15 -2.29
CA LEU A 78 3.76 0.37 -2.10
C LEU A 78 3.59 -0.76 -3.12
N THR A 79 4.27 -0.67 -4.26
CA THR A 79 4.23 -1.67 -5.32
C THR A 79 5.62 -1.85 -5.89
N ILE A 80 6.14 -3.06 -5.74
CA ILE A 80 7.45 -3.46 -6.25
C ILE A 80 7.20 -4.57 -7.25
N ALA A 81 7.50 -4.37 -8.52
CA ALA A 81 7.36 -5.39 -9.55
C ALA A 81 8.67 -5.49 -10.32
N GLU A 82 9.17 -6.70 -10.50
CA GLU A 82 10.47 -6.94 -11.16
C GLU A 82 10.41 -6.65 -12.68
N ASP A 83 9.22 -6.73 -13.28
CA ASP A 83 8.98 -6.54 -14.71
C ASP A 83 8.51 -5.11 -15.08
N LEU A 84 8.15 -4.28 -14.09
CA LEU A 84 7.93 -2.85 -14.29
C LEU A 84 9.28 -2.15 -14.15
N GLY A 85 10.10 -2.26 -15.20
CA GLY A 85 11.45 -1.72 -15.28
C GLY A 85 11.58 -0.36 -14.61
N GLU A 86 12.68 -0.19 -13.85
CA GLU A 86 13.11 1.00 -13.12
C GLU A 86 12.08 2.12 -13.01
N TRP A 87 11.57 2.37 -11.80
CA TRP A 87 10.85 3.60 -11.50
C TRP A 87 11.71 4.80 -11.94
N ILE A 88 11.44 5.33 -13.13
CA ILE A 88 11.91 6.63 -13.55
C ILE A 88 11.18 7.59 -12.62
N ASP A 89 11.90 8.07 -11.63
CA ASP A 89 11.57 9.23 -10.82
C ASP A 89 11.32 10.40 -11.79
N ARG A 90 10.09 10.48 -12.31
CA ARG A 90 9.60 11.65 -13.03
C ARG A 90 9.44 12.73 -11.98
N LYS A 91 10.58 13.32 -11.58
CA LYS A 91 10.67 14.75 -11.32
C LYS A 91 10.14 15.43 -12.57
N VAL A 92 8.83 15.65 -12.59
CA VAL A 92 8.17 16.56 -13.52
C VAL A 92 8.80 17.92 -13.26
N LYS A 93 9.84 18.24 -14.03
CA LYS A 93 10.33 19.61 -14.12
C LYS A 93 9.18 20.40 -14.74
N PRO A 94 8.65 21.46 -14.10
CA PRO A 94 7.72 22.32 -14.77
C PRO A 94 8.47 22.91 -15.98
N VAL A 95 7.97 22.65 -17.18
CA VAL A 95 8.39 23.39 -18.37
C VAL A 95 7.83 24.79 -18.16
N PHE A 96 8.63 25.65 -17.56
CA PHE A 96 8.41 27.09 -17.61
C PHE A 96 8.68 27.47 -19.07
N SER A 97 7.62 27.46 -19.88
CA SER A 97 7.64 28.03 -21.22
C SER A 97 7.86 29.52 -21.04
N GLY A 98 9.12 29.95 -21.07
CA GLY A 98 9.48 31.34 -21.27
C GLY A 98 8.97 31.74 -22.65
N GLN A 99 7.81 32.39 -22.68
CA GLN A 99 7.41 33.20 -23.82
C GLN A 99 7.67 34.65 -23.46
N ILE A 100 8.60 35.17 -24.26
CA ILE A 100 8.93 36.57 -24.50
C ILE A 100 7.70 37.28 -25.07
#